data_AF-A0A358C737-F1
#
_entry.id   AF-A0A358C737-F1
#
_cell.length_a   1.000
_cell.length_b   1.000
_cell.length_c   1.000
_cell.angle_alpha   90.00
_cell.angle_beta   90.00
_cell.angle_gamma   90.00
#
_symmetry.space_group_name_H-M   'P 1'
#
loop_
_entity.id
_entity.type
_entity.pdbx_description
1 polymer ?
#
loop_
_entity_poly.entity_id
_entity_poly.type
_entity_poly.pdbx_seq_one_letter_code
_entity_poly.pdbx_strand_id
1 'polypeptide(L)'
;DSDSSPLAEATSAVGDGADELAIPLIAVVFALGLALASLYVVYAAPMLFAELLVDGALSYALYRRIKAADSPHWLESAVRRTALPFVLTGVFVSATGAAMAAYAPGAHSIGQVMQHQSNSR
;
A
#
# COMPACT_ATOMS: atom_id res chain seq x y z
N ASP A 1 38.81 23.08 -24.63
CA ASP A 1 38.48 23.85 -23.42
C ASP A 1 37.07 24.39 -23.51
N SER A 2 36.33 24.16 -22.43
CA SER A 2 35.14 24.88 -21.95
C SER A 2 34.11 25.37 -22.98
N ASP A 3 33.07 24.56 -23.21
CA ASP A 3 31.74 25.09 -23.52
C ASP A 3 30.74 24.52 -22.51
N SER A 4 31.03 24.75 -21.23
CA SER A 4 30.03 24.60 -20.17
C SER A 4 28.99 25.70 -20.41
N SER A 5 27.85 25.32 -21.00
CA SER A 5 26.75 26.24 -21.20
C SER A 5 26.42 26.95 -19.88
N PRO A 6 26.21 28.28 -19.86
CA PRO A 6 25.87 29.02 -18.65
C PRO A 6 24.60 28.47 -17.96
N LEU A 7 23.76 27.75 -18.71
CA LEU A 7 22.64 26.97 -18.16
C LEU A 7 23.10 25.81 -17.28
N ALA A 8 24.15 25.09 -17.65
CA ALA A 8 24.70 23.96 -16.90
C ALA A 8 25.38 24.43 -15.60
N GLU A 9 26.01 25.61 -15.63
CA GLU A 9 26.57 26.26 -14.46
C GLU A 9 25.46 26.77 -13.52
N ALA A 10 24.39 27.35 -14.08
CA ALA A 10 23.21 27.74 -13.31
C ALA A 10 22.48 26.55 -12.67
N THR A 11 22.33 25.42 -13.37
CA THR A 11 21.71 24.21 -12.79
C THR A 11 22.60 23.55 -11.74
N SER A 12 23.92 23.59 -11.91
CA SER A 12 24.86 23.03 -10.92
C SER A 12 24.93 23.91 -9.66
N ALA A 13 24.90 25.24 -9.81
CA ALA A 13 24.85 26.18 -8.68
C ALA A 13 23.53 26.08 -7.89
N VAL A 14 22.42 25.80 -8.56
CA VAL A 14 21.15 25.46 -7.90
C VAL A 14 21.24 24.10 -7.19
N GLY A 15 21.91 23.11 -7.79
CA GLY A 15 22.11 21.77 -7.20
C GLY A 15 22.97 21.77 -5.93
N ASP A 16 24.08 22.52 -5.90
CA ASP A 16 24.98 22.61 -4.74
C ASP A 16 24.34 23.32 -3.55
N GLY A 17 23.44 24.30 -3.79
CA GLY A 17 22.65 24.96 -2.74
C GLY A 17 21.35 24.21 -2.38
N ALA A 18 20.94 23.24 -3.19
CA ALA A 18 19.70 22.50 -2.98
C ALA A 18 19.87 21.38 -1.96
N ASP A 19 21.06 20.85 -1.69
CA ASP A 19 21.20 19.64 -0.86
C ASP A 19 20.77 19.88 0.61
N GLU A 20 20.96 21.10 1.13
CA GLU A 20 20.53 21.47 2.49
C GLU A 20 19.02 21.85 2.58
N LEU A 21 18.42 22.33 1.48
CA LEU A 21 17.00 22.71 1.41
C LEU A 21 16.10 21.62 0.80
N ALA A 22 16.65 20.62 0.11
CA ALA A 22 15.89 19.57 -0.55
C ALA A 22 15.19 18.69 0.48
N ILE A 23 15.89 18.31 1.55
CA ILE A 23 15.32 17.49 2.63
C ILE A 23 14.13 18.18 3.31
N PRO A 24 14.23 19.44 3.80
CA PRO A 24 13.08 20.12 4.41
C PRO A 24 11.97 20.40 3.41
N LEU A 25 12.28 20.73 2.14
CA LEU A 25 11.26 20.93 1.11
C LEU A 25 10.46 19.64 0.86
N ILE A 26 11.15 18.49 0.72
CA ILE A 26 10.50 17.18 0.55
C ILE A 26 9.64 16.87 1.78
N ALA A 27 10.12 17.15 2.99
CA ALA A 27 9.35 16.94 4.22
C ALA A 27 8.07 17.79 4.25
N VAL A 28 8.13 19.06 3.82
CA VAL A 28 6.94 19.94 3.73
C VAL A 28 5.96 19.44 2.69
N VAL A 29 6.44 19.07 1.49
CA VAL A 29 5.59 18.52 0.43
C VAL A 29 4.93 17.22 0.90
N PHE A 30 5.68 16.35 1.57
CA PHE A 30 5.16 15.11 2.13
C PHE A 30 4.10 15.37 3.21
N ALA A 31 4.37 16.28 4.15
CA ALA A 31 3.41 16.66 5.19
C ALA A 31 2.13 17.26 4.60
N LEU A 32 2.25 18.13 3.58
CA LEU A 32 1.12 18.70 2.87
C LEU A 32 0.33 17.60 2.13
N GLY A 33 1.02 16.68 1.47
CA GLY A 33 0.40 15.52 0.83
C GLY A 33 -0.37 14.65 1.82
N LEU A 34 0.21 14.38 2.99
CA LEU A 34 -0.44 13.65 4.08
C LEU A 34 -1.70 14.36 4.60
N ALA A 35 -1.61 15.68 4.80
CA ALA A 35 -2.74 16.48 5.26
C ALA A 35 -3.88 16.49 4.23
N LEU A 36 -3.57 16.69 2.95
CA LEU A 36 -4.54 16.67 1.86
C LEU A 36 -5.17 15.29 1.66
N ALA A 37 -4.36 14.22 1.71
CA ALA A 37 -4.85 12.86 1.63
C ALA A 37 -5.79 12.54 2.81
N SER A 38 -5.41 12.93 4.03
CA SER A 38 -6.24 12.73 5.23
C SER A 38 -7.56 13.50 5.12
N LEU A 39 -7.50 14.77 4.68
CA LEU A 39 -8.69 15.58 4.46
C LEU A 39 -9.60 14.99 3.38
N TYR A 40 -9.03 14.52 2.28
CA TYR A 40 -9.76 13.86 1.20
C TYR A 40 -10.47 12.60 1.68
N VAL A 41 -9.79 11.76 2.47
CA VAL A 41 -10.40 10.54 3.06
C VAL A 41 -11.59 10.90 3.94
N VAL A 42 -11.46 11.89 4.82
CA VAL A 42 -12.57 12.34 5.69
C VAL A 42 -13.71 12.94 4.87
N TYR A 43 -13.40 13.66 3.79
CA TYR A 43 -14.40 14.23 2.89
C TYR A 43 -15.15 13.17 2.06
N ALA A 44 -14.44 12.15 1.58
CA ALA A 44 -15.02 11.07 0.79
C ALA A 44 -15.80 10.06 1.64
N ALA A 45 -15.44 9.92 2.93
CA ALA A 45 -16.01 8.93 3.83
C ALA A 45 -17.55 8.92 3.89
N PRO A 46 -18.28 10.05 4.00
CA PRO A 46 -19.74 10.03 4.09
C PRO A 46 -20.44 9.45 2.86
N MET A 47 -19.93 9.75 1.66
CA MET A 47 -20.51 9.28 0.41
C MET A 47 -20.21 7.79 0.19
N LEU A 48 -18.93 7.41 0.34
CA LEU A 48 -18.51 6.01 0.26
C LEU A 48 -19.19 5.13 1.32
N PHE A 49 -19.40 5.67 2.52
CA PHE A 49 -20.12 4.97 3.58
C PHE A 49 -21.60 4.81 3.24
N ALA A 50 -22.24 5.81 2.62
CA ALA A 50 -23.62 5.68 2.16
C ALA A 50 -23.76 4.60 1.08
N GLU A 51 -22.85 4.58 0.10
CA GLU A 51 -22.80 3.55 -0.93
C GLU A 51 -22.58 2.15 -0.31
N LEU A 52 -21.60 2.03 0.58
CA LEU A 52 -21.33 0.79 1.31
C LEU A 52 -22.51 0.34 2.19
N LEU A 53 -23.21 1.27 2.84
CA LEU A 53 -24.40 0.97 3.64
C LEU A 53 -25.53 0.47 2.76
N VAL A 54 -25.76 1.08 1.60
CA VAL A 54 -26.81 0.66 0.65
C VAL A 54 -26.49 -0.73 0.10
N ASP A 55 -25.26 -0.94 -0.39
CA ASP A 55 -24.83 -2.22 -0.94
C ASP A 55 -24.79 -3.32 0.12
N GLY A 56 -24.35 -2.98 1.33
CA GLY A 56 -24.35 -3.87 2.49
C GLY A 56 -25.76 -4.24 2.92
N ALA A 57 -26.69 -3.28 3.00
CA ALA A 57 -28.08 -3.51 3.34
C ALA A 57 -28.79 -4.37 2.28
N LEU A 58 -28.55 -4.11 1.00
CA LEU A 58 -29.13 -4.88 -0.11
C LEU A 58 -28.60 -6.32 -0.10
N SER A 59 -27.29 -6.50 0.04
CA SER A 59 -26.64 -7.81 0.16
C SER A 59 -27.15 -8.57 1.37
N TYR A 60 -27.33 -7.90 2.51
CA TYR A 60 -27.89 -8.51 3.72
C TYR A 60 -29.36 -8.90 3.55
N ALA A 61 -30.18 -8.05 2.92
CA ALA A 61 -31.59 -8.35 2.66
C ALA A 61 -31.73 -9.56 1.73
N LEU A 62 -30.89 -9.64 0.70
CA LEU A 62 -30.83 -10.79 -0.20
C LEU A 62 -30.37 -12.06 0.53
N TYR A 63 -29.30 -11.96 1.31
CA TYR A 63 -28.82 -13.05 2.15
C TYR A 63 -29.90 -13.54 3.13
N ARG A 64 -30.62 -12.63 3.78
CA ARG A 64 -31.72 -12.95 4.69
C ARG A 64 -32.86 -13.67 3.97
N ARG A 65 -33.21 -13.25 2.75
CA ARG A 65 -34.24 -13.93 1.93
C ARG A 65 -33.82 -15.33 1.51
N ILE A 66 -32.57 -15.50 1.06
CA ILE A 66 -32.04 -16.82 0.67
C ILE A 66 -31.94 -17.73 1.89
N LYS A 67 -31.42 -17.23 3.02
CA LYS A 67 -31.36 -17.98 4.29
C LYS A 67 -32.75 -18.36 4.84
N ALA A 68 -33.76 -17.53 4.59
CA ALA A 68 -35.15 -17.84 4.95
C ALA A 68 -35.78 -18.87 4.00
N ALA A 69 -35.32 -18.95 2.75
CA ALA A 69 -35.81 -19.86 1.73
C ALA A 69 -35.05 -21.20 1.68
N ASP A 70 -33.81 -21.25 2.14
CA ASP A 70 -32.94 -22.41 1.98
C ASP A 70 -32.01 -22.64 3.19
N SER A 71 -31.80 -23.92 3.45
CA SER A 71 -31.17 -24.50 4.64
C SER A 71 -29.72 -24.04 4.91
N PRO A 72 -29.26 -23.97 6.19
CA PRO A 72 -28.10 -23.19 6.65
C PRO A 72 -26.71 -23.58 6.11
N HIS A 73 -26.59 -24.65 5.32
CA HIS A 73 -25.32 -25.28 4.97
C HIS A 73 -24.59 -24.62 3.79
N TRP A 74 -25.27 -23.82 2.97
CA TRP A 74 -24.69 -23.29 1.72
C TRP A 74 -23.56 -22.28 1.98
N LEU A 75 -23.75 -21.37 2.95
CA LEU A 75 -22.75 -20.38 3.32
C LEU A 75 -21.58 -21.04 4.06
N GLU A 76 -21.88 -21.98 4.95
CA GLU A 76 -20.87 -22.75 5.67
C GLU A 76 -19.97 -23.52 4.69
N SER A 77 -20.56 -24.18 3.70
CA SER A 77 -19.83 -24.91 2.66
C SER A 77 -18.94 -23.98 1.82
N ALA A 78 -19.46 -22.82 1.41
CA ALA A 78 -18.71 -21.84 0.64
C ALA A 78 -17.50 -21.29 1.43
N VAL A 79 -17.72 -20.86 2.68
CA VAL A 79 -16.66 -20.34 3.56
C VAL A 79 -15.63 -21.42 3.88
N ARG A 80 -16.07 -22.65 4.19
CA ARG A 80 -15.15 -23.75 4.48
C ARG A 80 -14.27 -24.11 3.27
N ARG A 81 -14.79 -23.93 2.06
CA ARG A 81 -14.06 -24.21 0.81
C ARG A 81 -13.11 -23.09 0.40
N THR A 82 -13.36 -21.84 0.79
CA THR A 82 -12.48 -20.70 0.51
C THR A 82 -11.48 -20.39 1.62
N ALA A 83 -11.79 -20.75 2.87
CA ALA A 83 -10.90 -20.53 4.01
C ALA A 83 -9.57 -21.29 3.87
N LEU A 84 -9.61 -22.55 3.43
CA LEU A 84 -8.40 -23.35 3.26
C LEU A 84 -7.41 -22.75 2.24
N PRO A 85 -7.79 -22.43 0.98
CA PRO A 85 -6.87 -21.81 0.04
C PRO A 85 -6.40 -20.42 0.52
N PHE A 86 -7.26 -19.64 1.18
CA PHE A 86 -6.87 -18.35 1.75
C PHE A 86 -5.79 -18.48 2.83
N VAL A 87 -5.98 -19.40 3.79
CA VAL A 87 -5.01 -19.66 4.85
C VAL A 87 -3.70 -20.19 4.28
N LEU A 88 -3.75 -21.09 3.29
CA LEU A 88 -2.56 -21.59 2.63
C LEU A 88 -1.75 -20.46 1.97
N THR A 89 -2.41 -19.58 1.21
CA THR A 89 -1.74 -18.43 0.60
C THR A 89 -1.19 -17.47 1.65
N GLY A 90 -1.97 -17.19 2.71
CA GLY A 90 -1.53 -16.35 3.82
C GLY A 90 -0.27 -16.90 4.50
N VAL A 91 -0.27 -18.17 4.86
CA VAL A 91 0.89 -18.86 5.45
C VAL A 91 2.09 -18.81 4.51
N PHE A 92 1.89 -19.07 3.22
CA PHE A 92 2.98 -19.02 2.24
C PHE A 92 3.60 -17.62 2.12
N VAL A 93 2.77 -16.57 2.04
CA VAL A 93 3.24 -15.18 1.98
C VAL A 93 3.93 -14.78 3.28
N SER A 94 3.36 -15.14 4.44
CA SER A 94 3.98 -14.87 5.74
C SER A 94 5.32 -15.58 5.90
N ALA A 95 5.42 -16.85 5.49
CA ALA A 95 6.67 -17.60 5.53
C ALA A 95 7.73 -16.97 4.60
N THR A 96 7.32 -16.53 3.41
CA THR A 96 8.19 -15.82 2.47
C THR A 96 8.70 -14.52 3.07
N GLY A 97 7.82 -13.72 3.69
CA GLY A 97 8.21 -12.48 4.37
C GLY A 97 9.15 -12.73 5.56
N ALA A 98 8.90 -13.77 6.36
CA ALA A 98 9.79 -14.17 7.45
C ALA A 98 11.17 -14.60 6.94
N ALA A 99 11.21 -15.36 5.85
CA ALA A 99 12.46 -15.75 5.20
C ALA A 99 13.23 -14.54 4.67
N MET A 100 12.55 -13.56 4.07
CA MET A 100 13.18 -12.30 3.62
C MET A 100 13.74 -11.49 4.80
N ALA A 101 13.01 -11.41 5.91
CA ALA A 101 13.46 -10.71 7.12
C ALA A 101 14.67 -11.38 7.78
N ALA A 102 14.74 -12.72 7.76
CA ALA A 102 15.88 -13.48 8.25
C ALA A 102 17.11 -13.39 7.31
N TYR A 103 16.88 -13.33 6.00
CA TYR A 103 17.95 -13.24 5.00
C TYR A 103 18.64 -11.87 4.99
N ALA A 104 17.87 -10.78 5.10
CA ALA A 104 18.40 -9.41 5.13
C ALA A 104 17.89 -8.65 6.37
N PRO A 105 18.51 -8.87 7.55
CA PRO A 105 18.14 -8.16 8.77
C PRO A 105 18.38 -6.65 8.58
N GLY A 106 17.32 -5.84 8.72
CA GLY A 106 17.36 -4.38 8.53
C GLY A 106 16.84 -3.87 7.18
N ALA A 107 16.42 -4.76 6.27
CA ALA A 107 15.70 -4.34 5.07
C ALA A 107 14.25 -3.95 5.41
N HIS A 108 13.90 -2.70 5.13
CA HIS A 108 12.55 -2.14 5.30
C HIS A 108 11.76 -2.10 3.97
N SER A 109 12.35 -2.60 2.88
CA SER A 109 11.68 -2.73 1.59
C SER A 109 12.17 -3.95 0.80
N ILE A 110 11.34 -4.44 -0.12
CA ILE A 110 11.69 -5.57 -1.00
C ILE A 110 12.93 -5.24 -1.86
N GLY A 111 13.09 -3.98 -2.28
CA GLY A 111 14.25 -3.54 -3.06
C GLY A 111 15.57 -3.68 -2.30
N GLN A 112 15.56 -3.42 -0.99
CA GLN A 112 16.74 -3.59 -0.14
C GLN A 112 17.13 -5.07 0.03
N VAL A 113 16.15 -5.99 0.08
CA VAL A 113 16.41 -7.43 0.10
C VAL A 113 17.12 -7.87 -1.19
N MET A 114 16.71 -7.35 -2.35
CA MET A 114 17.35 -7.65 -3.64
C MET A 114 18.78 -7.06 -3.73
N GLN A 115 19.02 -5.87 -3.20
CA GLN A 115 20.36 -5.25 -3.16
C GLN A 115 21.34 -5.99 -2.25
N HIS A 116 20.87 -6.68 -1.21
CA HIS A 116 21.73 -7.50 -0.37
C HIS A 116 22.43 -8.62 -1.18
N GLN A 117 21.76 -9.16 -2.20
CA GLN A 117 22.35 -10.14 -3.12
C GLN A 117 23.44 -9.54 -4.02
N SER A 118 23.27 -8.29 -4.48
CA SER A 118 24.28 -7.63 -5.32
C SER A 118 25.52 -7.22 -4.54
N ASN A 119 25.40 -6.93 -3.24
CA ASN A 119 26.53 -6.57 -2.39
C ASN A 119 27.33 -7.80 -1.88
N SER A 120 26.76 -9.00 -2.05
CA SER A 120 27.37 -10.28 -1.65
C SER A 120 28.02 -11.04 -2.82
N ARG A 121 28.19 -10.38 -3.97
CA ARG A 121 28.86 -10.90 -5.17
C ARG A 121 30.12 -10.12 -5.49
#